data_AF-A0A7W1SHL3-F1
#
_entry.id   AF-A0A7W1SHL3-F1
#
_cell.length_a   1.000
_cell.length_b   1.000
_cell.length_c   1.000
_cell.angle_alpha   90.00
_cell.angle_beta   90.00
_cell.angle_gamma   90.00
#
_symmetry.space_group_name_H-M   'P 1'
#
loop_
_entity.id
_entity.type
_entity.pdbx_description
1 polymer ?
#
loop_
_entity_poly.entity_id
_entity_poly.type
_entity_poly.pdbx_seq_one_letter_code
_entity_poly.pdbx_strand_id
1 'polypeptide(L)'
;MTRRFDRDGAARLHMHSLGGLTHTHYNVRQALSYEDYFRTIRLLGMTQPSVDQAFRRMVFNIVTRNQDDHVKNLAFLMAHDGKWKLAPAFDTTWADGGSGP
;
A
#
# COMPACT_ATOMS: atom_id res chain seq x y z
N MET A 1 0.82 11.19 -17.36
CA MET A 1 1.50 9.87 -17.42
C MET A 1 2.34 9.73 -16.14
N THR A 2 2.16 8.66 -15.36
CA THR A 2 2.82 8.49 -14.05
C THR A 2 4.10 7.66 -14.17
N ARG A 3 5.19 8.08 -13.51
CA ARG A 3 6.47 7.34 -13.50
C ARG A 3 6.35 6.09 -12.63
N ARG A 4 6.80 4.94 -13.14
CA ARG A 4 6.85 3.69 -12.39
C ARG A 4 7.93 3.73 -11.30
N PHE A 5 7.55 3.37 -10.07
CA PHE A 5 8.45 3.34 -8.90
C PHE A 5 9.11 1.96 -8.66
N ASP A 6 8.68 0.92 -9.38
CA ASP A 6 9.29 -0.43 -9.32
C ASP A 6 10.44 -0.58 -10.33
N ARG A 7 11.00 0.53 -10.81
CA ARG A 7 12.09 0.60 -11.79
C ARG A 7 13.27 1.37 -11.23
N ASP A 8 14.44 0.75 -11.29
CA ASP A 8 15.73 1.37 -11.00
C ASP A 8 16.60 1.31 -12.26
N GLY A 9 16.52 2.38 -13.08
CA GLY A 9 17.04 2.35 -14.44
C GLY A 9 16.38 1.24 -15.29
N ALA A 10 17.19 0.31 -15.79
CA ALA A 10 16.70 -0.87 -16.50
C ALA A 10 16.25 -2.02 -15.56
N ALA A 11 16.67 -2.00 -14.30
CA ALA A 11 16.35 -3.03 -13.33
C ALA A 11 14.91 -2.92 -12.83
N ARG A 12 14.31 -4.07 -12.49
CA ARG A 12 12.98 -4.15 -11.89
C ARG A 12 13.12 -4.52 -10.42
N LEU A 13 12.50 -3.74 -9.55
CA LEU A 13 12.34 -4.06 -8.14
C LEU A 13 11.14 -4.99 -7.98
N HIS A 14 11.28 -5.99 -7.11
CA HIS A 14 10.19 -6.89 -6.81
C HIS A 14 9.13 -6.16 -5.97
N MET A 15 7.87 -6.25 -6.40
CA MET A 15 6.75 -5.51 -5.81
C MET A 15 5.60 -6.45 -5.52
N HIS A 16 5.06 -6.36 -4.31
CA HIS A 16 3.82 -7.01 -3.93
C HIS A 16 2.88 -6.02 -3.27
N SER A 17 1.59 -6.09 -3.62
CA SER A 17 0.54 -5.46 -2.84
C SER A 17 0.34 -6.21 -1.51
N LEU A 18 -0.34 -5.57 -0.56
CA LEU A 18 -0.72 -6.20 0.70
C LEU A 18 -1.49 -7.50 0.46
N GLY A 19 -2.51 -7.46 -0.41
CA GLY A 19 -3.27 -8.66 -0.77
C GLY A 19 -2.42 -9.76 -1.43
N GLY A 20 -1.38 -9.36 -2.19
CA GLY A 20 -0.44 -10.31 -2.79
C GLY A 20 0.45 -11.03 -1.75
N LEU A 21 0.89 -10.31 -0.71
CA LEU A 21 1.72 -10.89 0.36
C LEU A 21 0.91 -11.73 1.35
N THR A 22 -0.32 -11.33 1.65
CA THR A 22 -1.18 -12.04 2.61
C THR A 22 -2.05 -13.12 1.97
N HIS A 23 -1.89 -13.34 0.66
CA HIS A 23 -2.72 -14.26 -0.14
C HIS A 23 -4.23 -13.99 0.01
N THR A 24 -4.62 -12.73 0.17
CA THR A 24 -6.01 -12.34 0.38
C THR A 24 -6.68 -11.97 -0.95
N HIS A 25 -7.84 -12.55 -1.22
CA HIS A 25 -8.62 -12.21 -2.40
C HIS A 25 -9.20 -10.80 -2.30
N TYR A 26 -8.84 -9.94 -3.25
CA TYR A 26 -9.32 -8.55 -3.34
C TYR A 26 -10.83 -8.41 -3.55
N ASN A 27 -11.52 -9.47 -3.99
CA ASN A 27 -12.98 -9.48 -4.16
C ASN A 27 -13.74 -9.57 -2.83
N VAL A 28 -13.04 -9.91 -1.74
CA VAL A 28 -13.64 -9.90 -0.40
C VAL A 28 -13.52 -8.47 0.13
N ARG A 29 -14.64 -7.75 0.12
CA ARG A 29 -14.71 -6.39 0.68
C ARG A 29 -14.31 -6.45 2.16
N GLN A 30 -13.50 -5.49 2.60
CA GLN A 30 -13.01 -5.37 3.99
C GLN A 30 -12.22 -6.59 4.51
N ALA A 31 -11.65 -7.41 3.63
CA ALA A 31 -10.90 -8.61 4.05
C ALA A 31 -9.61 -8.32 4.82
N LEU A 32 -9.10 -7.09 4.71
CA LEU A 32 -7.92 -6.62 5.43
C LEU A 32 -8.19 -5.23 5.96
N SER A 33 -7.61 -4.97 7.12
CA SER A 33 -7.68 -3.72 7.85
C SER A 33 -6.33 -3.00 7.84
N TYR A 34 -6.31 -1.76 8.32
CA TYR A 34 -5.05 -1.08 8.62
C TYR A 34 -4.21 -1.84 9.66
N GLU A 35 -4.84 -2.59 10.57
CA GLU A 35 -4.12 -3.44 11.52
C GLU A 35 -3.28 -4.48 10.78
N ASP A 36 -3.87 -5.14 9.77
CA ASP A 36 -3.17 -6.12 8.95
C ASP A 36 -2.02 -5.47 8.18
N TYR A 37 -2.24 -4.26 7.65
CA TYR A 37 -1.17 -3.48 7.01
C TYR A 37 0.01 -3.23 7.96
N PHE A 38 -0.25 -2.77 9.18
CA PHE A 38 0.81 -2.55 10.19
C PHE A 38 1.47 -3.85 10.63
N ARG A 39 0.70 -4.92 10.78
CA ARG A 39 1.22 -6.25 11.12
C ARG A 39 2.17 -6.75 10.03
N THR A 40 1.80 -6.63 8.76
CA THR A 40 2.66 -6.98 7.63
C THR A 40 3.95 -6.17 7.61
N ILE A 41 3.90 -4.85 7.88
CA ILE A 41 5.11 -4.00 7.97
C ILE A 41 6.09 -4.55 9.02
N ARG A 42 5.58 -4.97 10.19
CA ARG A 42 6.40 -5.55 11.26
C ARG A 42 6.95 -6.93 10.88
N LEU A 43 6.14 -7.80 10.27
CA LEU A 43 6.55 -9.13 9.81
C LEU A 43 7.65 -9.05 8.73
N LEU A 44 7.63 -8.03 7.89
CA LEU A 44 8.66 -7.78 6.87
C LEU A 44 9.94 -7.16 7.44
N GLY A 45 10.04 -6.97 8.75
CA GLY A 45 11.25 -6.47 9.43
C GLY A 45 11.51 -4.98 9.23
N MET A 46 10.49 -4.19 8.86
CA MET A 46 10.67 -2.76 8.65
C MET A 46 10.77 -1.98 9.96
N THR A 47 11.54 -0.90 9.94
CA THR A 47 11.78 -0.05 11.11
C THR A 47 10.65 0.96 11.33
N GLN A 48 10.68 1.65 12.49
CA GLN A 48 9.67 2.62 12.90
C GLN A 48 9.35 3.70 11.84
N PRO A 49 10.31 4.26 11.07
CA PRO A 49 9.99 5.20 10.00
C PRO A 49 8.98 4.69 8.96
N SER A 50 8.99 3.39 8.64
CA SER A 50 7.99 2.80 7.74
C SER A 50 6.60 2.78 8.37
N VAL A 51 6.53 2.51 9.68
CA VAL A 51 5.26 2.53 10.44
C VAL A 51 4.70 3.94 10.51
N ASP A 52 5.54 4.93 10.78
CA ASP A 52 5.12 6.34 10.82
C ASP A 52 4.57 6.79 9.46
N GLN A 53 5.22 6.35 8.38
CA GLN A 53 4.77 6.67 7.03
C GLN A 53 3.47 5.95 6.65
N ALA A 54 3.30 4.69 7.06
CA ALA A 54 2.04 3.96 6.91
C ALA A 54 0.90 4.64 7.67
N PHE A 55 1.15 5.11 8.89
CA PHE A 55 0.19 5.87 9.68
C PHE A 55 -0.21 7.18 9.01
N ARG A 56 0.75 7.95 8.47
CA ARG A 56 0.45 9.17 7.71
C ARG A 56 -0.45 8.89 6.50
N ARG A 57 -0.25 7.76 5.80
CA ARG A 57 -1.10 7.37 4.65
C ARG A 57 -2.51 6.98 5.08
N MET A 58 -2.63 6.25 6.18
CA MET A 58 -3.94 5.94 6.78
C MET A 58 -4.70 7.23 7.11
N VAL A 59 -4.07 8.16 7.83
CA VAL A 59 -4.68 9.45 8.19
C VAL A 59 -5.04 10.25 6.93
N PHE A 60 -4.15 10.28 5.92
CA PHE A 60 -4.42 10.93 4.64
C PHE A 60 -5.68 10.37 3.99
N ASN A 61 -5.79 9.04 3.82
CA ASN A 61 -6.95 8.42 3.19
C ASN A 61 -8.27 8.74 3.92
N ILE A 62 -8.24 8.75 5.25
CA ILE A 62 -9.40 9.13 6.07
C ILE A 62 -9.79 10.60 5.83
N VAL A 63 -8.84 11.52 5.94
CA VAL A 63 -9.10 12.97 5.82
C VAL A 63 -9.54 13.35 4.41
N THR A 64 -8.94 12.75 3.39
CA THR A 64 -9.29 13.02 1.98
C THR A 64 -10.42 12.16 1.45
N ARG A 65 -11.10 11.38 2.31
CA ARG A 65 -12.14 10.43 1.90
C ARG A 65 -11.72 9.56 0.71
N ASN A 66 -10.47 9.14 0.67
CA ASN A 66 -10.02 8.19 -0.34
C ASN A 66 -10.55 6.80 0.05
N GLN A 67 -11.77 6.48 -0.39
CA GLN A 67 -12.44 5.20 -0.10
C GLN A 67 -11.99 4.05 -1.01
N ASP A 68 -11.07 4.32 -1.95
CA ASP A 68 -10.44 3.32 -2.81
C ASP A 68 -9.06 2.90 -2.28
N ASP A 69 -8.84 3.05 -0.98
CA ASP A 69 -7.63 2.65 -0.24
C ASP A 69 -7.54 1.13 -0.01
N HIS A 70 -8.04 0.35 -0.97
CA HIS A 70 -8.09 -1.10 -0.87
C HIS A 70 -6.70 -1.75 -0.96
N VAL A 71 -6.65 -3.04 -0.63
CA VAL A 71 -5.43 -3.86 -0.43
C VAL A 71 -4.46 -3.94 -1.62
N LYS A 72 -4.87 -3.48 -2.81
CA LYS A 72 -4.01 -3.35 -4.00
C LYS A 72 -3.20 -2.04 -4.02
N ASN A 73 -3.69 -1.00 -3.35
CA ASN A 73 -3.11 0.34 -3.32
C ASN A 73 -2.14 0.52 -2.13
N LEU A 74 -2.08 -0.48 -1.24
CA LEU A 74 -1.02 -0.66 -0.26
C LEU A 74 -0.01 -1.67 -0.81
N ALA A 75 1.26 -1.26 -0.98
CA ALA A 75 2.28 -2.14 -1.54
C ALA A 75 3.67 -1.96 -0.93
N PHE A 76 4.49 -2.96 -1.20
CA PHE A 76 5.84 -3.14 -0.68
C PHE A 76 6.80 -3.41 -1.83
N LEU A 77 8.03 -2.93 -1.68
CA LEU A 77 9.14 -3.17 -2.60
C LEU A 77 10.23 -3.94 -1.87
N MET A 78 10.77 -4.96 -2.52
CA MET A 78 11.97 -5.65 -2.06
C MET A 78 13.17 -5.16 -2.85
N ALA A 79 14.17 -4.65 -2.13
CA ALA A 79 15.46 -4.28 -2.69
C ALA A 79 16.28 -5.52 -3.07
N HIS A 80 17.36 -5.32 -3.83
CA HIS A 80 18.24 -6.40 -4.26
C HIS A 80 18.92 -7.14 -3.09
N ASP A 81 19.05 -6.50 -1.92
CA ASP A 81 19.57 -7.11 -0.69
C ASP A 81 18.50 -7.87 0.12
N GLY A 82 17.29 -8.04 -0.44
CA GLY A 82 16.18 -8.74 0.20
C GLY A 82 15.42 -7.91 1.23
N LYS A 83 15.80 -6.65 1.49
CA LYS A 83 15.12 -5.81 2.46
C LYS A 83 13.85 -5.20 1.87
N TRP A 84 12.80 -5.23 2.67
CA TRP A 84 11.51 -4.65 2.31
C TRP A 84 11.43 -3.17 2.70
N LYS A 85 10.76 -2.40 1.84
CA LYS A 85 10.34 -1.02 2.12
C LYS A 85 8.92 -0.81 1.62
N LEU A 86 8.25 0.23 2.13
CA LEU A 86 6.98 0.66 1.55
C LEU A 86 7.20 1.14 0.11
N ALA A 87 6.32 0.75 -0.80
CA ALA A 87 6.20 1.44 -2.08
C ALA A 87 5.79 2.91 -1.84
N PRO A 88 6.10 3.85 -2.73
CA PRO A 88 5.46 5.17 -2.72
C PRO A 88 3.94 5.05 -2.66
N ALA A 89 3.24 6.06 -2.13
CA ALA A 89 1.78 6.10 -2.28
C ALA A 89 1.43 6.27 -3.76
N PHE A 90 0.45 5.52 -4.25
CA PHE A 90 -0.03 5.58 -5.63
C PHE A 90 -1.54 5.38 -5.64
N ASP A 91 -2.16 5.71 -6.77
CA ASP A 91 -3.62 5.59 -6.96
C ASP A 91 -4.43 6.32 -5.88
N THR A 92 -3.97 7.51 -5.50
CA THR A 92 -4.67 8.38 -4.57
C THR A 92 -5.72 9.18 -5.32
N THR A 93 -6.98 8.88 -5.07
CA THR A 93 -8.12 9.58 -5.67
C THR A 93 -8.99 10.22 -4.59
N TRP A 94 -9.72 11.28 -4.95
CA TRP A 94 -10.80 11.81 -4.12
C TRP A 94 -12.07 11.01 -4.43
N ALA A 95 -12.66 10.37 -3.43
CA ALA A 95 -13.97 9.75 -3.59
C ALA A 95 -15.01 10.68 -2.96
N ASP A 96 -15.85 11.30 -3.80
CA ASP A 96 -16.96 12.16 -3.34
C ASP A 96 -18.16 11.36 -2.79
N GLY A 97 -17.96 10.08 -2.47
CA GLY A 97 -19.00 9.17 -2.01
C GLY A 97 -20.22 9.23 -2.93
N GLY A 98 -20.10 8.65 -4.13
CA GLY A 98 -21.08 8.78 -5.21
C GLY A 98 -22.52 8.88 -4.68
N SER A 99 -23.12 10.05 -4.86
CA SER A 99 -24.56 10.19 -4.90
C SER A 99 -25.02 9.41 -6.13
N GLY A 100 -25.32 8.12 -5.93
CA GLY A 100 -26.11 7.38 -6.89
C GLY A 100 -27.49 8.03 -7.02
N PRO A 101 -28.16 7.88 -8.18
CA PRO A 101 -29.54 8.36 -8.37
C PRO A 101 -30.52 7.74 -7.35
#